data_AF-A0A1F6ANX5-F1
#
_entry.id   AF-A0A1F6ANX5-F1
#
_cell.length_a   1.000
_cell.length_b   1.000
_cell.length_c   1.000
_cell.angle_alpha   90.00
_cell.angle_beta   90.00
_cell.angle_gamma   90.00
#
_symmetry.space_group_name_H-M   'P 1'
#
loop_
_entity.id
_entity.type
_entity.pdbx_description
1 polymer ?
#
loop_
_entity_poly.entity_id
_entity_poly.type
_entity_poly.pdbx_seq_one_letter_code
_entity_poly.pdbx_strand_id
1 'polypeptide(L)'
;MEKNIFKPENLPQLKIYAPQNNQTILGDKVTLSFIVGKANFNDIHLHLWLDNPVQAASTASEITTHFDQVLTEIREGSHVLSLEVVQADHASFILPIKESVLFKTVFPPGENLSPFSPSTSLNLTNPTIDYRIIILLLAVVLISLGIFLRKIF
;
A
#
# COMPACT_ATOMS: atom_id res chain seq x y z
N MET A 1 10.29 -11.15 26.70
CA MET A 1 9.85 -10.36 25.53
C MET A 1 9.09 -9.18 26.08
N GLU A 2 9.72 -8.02 26.18
CA GLU A 2 9.05 -6.80 26.67
C GLU A 2 8.02 -6.36 25.62
N LYS A 3 6.76 -6.18 26.02
CA LYS A 3 5.77 -5.57 25.14
C LYS A 3 6.21 -4.12 24.93
N ASN A 4 6.48 -3.73 23.69
CA ASN A 4 6.73 -2.33 23.35
C ASN A 4 5.44 -1.54 23.61
N ILE A 5 5.33 -0.95 24.80
CA ILE A 5 4.23 -0.07 25.15
C ILE A 5 4.53 1.29 24.51
N PHE A 6 3.92 1.57 23.37
CA PHE A 6 3.97 2.90 22.77
C PHE A 6 3.30 3.90 23.74
N LYS A 7 4.06 4.92 24.14
CA LYS A 7 3.47 6.04 24.89
C LYS A 7 2.53 6.83 23.96
N PRO A 8 1.39 7.35 24.45
CA PRO A 8 0.40 8.04 23.63
C PRO A 8 0.98 9.16 22.74
N GLU A 9 1.99 9.89 23.20
CA GLU A 9 2.66 10.97 22.48
C GLU A 9 3.49 10.53 21.26
N ASN A 10 3.78 9.22 21.16
CA ASN A 10 4.58 8.60 20.10
C ASN A 10 3.75 7.64 19.23
N LEU A 11 2.43 7.69 19.31
CA LEU A 11 1.58 6.89 18.42
C LEU A 11 1.78 7.34 16.97
N PRO A 12 1.82 6.38 16.02
CA PRO A 12 1.80 6.68 14.60
C PRO A 12 0.62 7.58 14.23
N GLN A 13 0.82 8.44 13.22
CA GLN A 13 -0.26 9.25 12.66
C GLN A 13 -0.55 8.75 11.26
N LEU A 14 -1.80 8.42 10.96
CA LEU A 14 -2.22 7.99 9.62
C LEU A 14 -2.99 9.10 8.94
N LYS A 15 -2.75 9.31 7.64
CA LYS A 15 -3.57 10.20 6.81
C LYS A 15 -3.64 9.68 5.38
N ILE A 16 -4.86 9.60 4.84
CA ILE A 16 -5.11 9.30 3.42
C ILE A 16 -5.14 10.62 2.64
N TYR A 17 -4.34 10.71 1.57
CA TYR A 17 -4.29 11.87 0.66
C TYR A 17 -5.08 11.62 -0.63
N ALA A 18 -5.05 10.38 -1.12
CA ALA A 18 -5.83 9.94 -2.27
C ALA A 18 -6.35 8.52 -1.99
N PRO A 19 -7.63 8.22 -2.28
CA PRO A 19 -8.64 9.16 -2.75
C PRO A 19 -9.07 10.14 -1.64
N GLN A 20 -9.55 11.31 -2.03
CA GLN A 20 -10.12 12.29 -1.10
C GLN A 20 -11.60 12.00 -0.83
N ASN A 21 -12.09 12.47 0.32
CA ASN A 21 -13.49 12.29 0.68
C ASN A 21 -14.41 12.96 -0.37
N ASN A 22 -15.38 12.20 -0.87
CA ASN A 22 -16.30 12.52 -1.98
C ASN A 22 -15.63 12.75 -3.35
N GLN A 23 -14.37 12.33 -3.55
CA GLN A 23 -13.73 12.38 -4.86
C GLN A 23 -14.43 11.46 -5.85
N THR A 24 -14.60 11.91 -7.10
CA THR A 24 -15.00 11.05 -8.22
C THR A 24 -13.78 10.68 -9.07
N ILE A 25 -13.60 9.41 -9.36
CA ILE A 25 -12.48 8.83 -10.10
C ILE A 25 -13.00 8.19 -11.38
N LEU A 26 -12.30 8.40 -12.49
CA LEU A 26 -12.64 7.79 -13.77
C LEU A 26 -11.98 6.41 -13.90
N GLY A 27 -12.75 5.40 -14.26
CA GLY A 27 -12.28 4.04 -14.53
C GLY A 27 -12.23 3.13 -13.29
N ASP A 28 -11.54 2.00 -13.45
CA ASP A 28 -11.45 0.90 -12.49
C ASP A 28 -10.16 0.93 -11.63
N LYS A 29 -9.35 1.98 -11.77
CA LYS A 29 -8.07 2.13 -11.07
C LYS A 29 -8.10 3.29 -10.10
N VAL A 30 -7.76 3.01 -8.86
CA VAL A 30 -7.70 3.99 -7.78
C VAL A 30 -6.29 3.99 -7.21
N THR A 31 -5.62 5.14 -7.24
CA THR A 31 -4.34 5.31 -6.56
C THR A 31 -4.61 5.67 -5.10
N LEU A 32 -4.13 4.82 -4.19
CA LEU A 32 -4.10 5.04 -2.77
C LEU A 32 -2.77 5.69 -2.39
N SER A 33 -2.82 6.95 -1.95
CA SER A 33 -1.68 7.68 -1.38
C SER A 33 -1.96 8.00 0.07
N PHE A 34 -1.00 7.70 0.95
CA PHE A 34 -1.14 7.90 2.39
C PHE A 34 0.21 8.28 3.02
N ILE A 35 0.16 8.81 4.24
CA ILE A 35 1.35 9.03 5.07
C ILE A 35 1.11 8.37 6.42
N VAL A 36 2.14 7.66 6.89
CA VAL A 36 2.24 7.24 8.29
C VAL A 36 3.38 8.02 8.94
N GLY A 37 3.05 8.98 9.80
CA GLY A 37 4.00 9.78 10.55
C GLY A 37 4.51 9.06 11.80
N LYS A 38 5.77 9.34 12.18
CA LYS A 38 6.40 8.87 13.43
C LYS A 38 6.41 7.34 13.61
N ALA A 39 6.52 6.58 12.53
CA ALA A 39 6.58 5.12 12.59
C ALA A 39 7.64 4.56 11.63
N ASN A 40 8.21 3.41 12.00
CA ASN A 40 9.07 2.60 11.14
C ASN A 40 8.29 1.37 10.67
N PHE A 41 8.23 1.11 9.37
CA PHE A 41 7.51 -0.04 8.80
C PHE A 41 8.12 -1.40 9.15
N ASN A 42 9.28 -1.44 9.79
CA ASN A 42 9.78 -2.66 10.43
C ASN A 42 9.01 -3.02 11.71
N ASP A 43 8.34 -2.04 12.33
CA ASP A 43 7.63 -2.18 13.60
C ASP A 43 6.10 -2.14 13.44
N ILE A 44 5.61 -1.82 12.24
CA ILE A 44 4.19 -1.66 11.92
C ILE A 44 3.83 -2.23 10.55
N HIS A 45 2.55 -2.57 10.38
CA HIS A 45 1.93 -2.84 9.08
C HIS A 45 0.68 -1.97 8.90
N LEU A 46 0.17 -1.93 7.67
CA LEU A 46 -1.10 -1.30 7.35
C LEU A 46 -2.08 -2.37 6.88
N HIS A 47 -3.26 -2.37 7.48
CA HIS A 47 -4.40 -3.14 6.99
C HIS A 47 -5.27 -2.24 6.11
N LEU A 48 -5.57 -2.70 4.91
CA LEU A 48 -6.43 -2.04 3.93
C LEU A 48 -7.71 -2.84 3.72
N TRP A 49 -8.84 -2.14 3.77
CA TRP A 49 -10.14 -2.66 3.35
C TRP A 49 -10.78 -1.73 2.32
N LEU A 50 -11.40 -2.32 1.31
CA LEU A 50 -12.28 -1.65 0.36
C LEU A 50 -13.66 -2.30 0.45
N ASP A 51 -14.68 -1.49 0.74
CA ASP A 51 -16.09 -1.90 0.83
C ASP A 51 -16.36 -3.10 1.75
N ASN A 52 -15.44 -3.39 2.67
CA ASN A 52 -15.60 -4.49 3.60
C ASN A 52 -16.32 -4.01 4.87
N PRO A 53 -17.54 -4.50 5.16
CA PRO A 53 -18.26 -4.13 6.36
C PRO A 53 -17.61 -4.71 7.63
N VAL A 54 -16.77 -5.74 7.49
CA VAL A 54 -16.08 -6.41 8.60
C VAL A 54 -14.57 -6.11 8.49
N GLN A 55 -14.12 -5.12 9.24
CA GLN A 55 -12.70 -4.74 9.33
C GLN A 55 -11.93 -5.68 10.27
N ALA A 56 -11.78 -6.94 9.85
CA ALA A 56 -10.97 -7.94 10.55
C ALA A 56 -9.61 -8.10 9.84
N ALA A 57 -8.57 -8.46 10.58
CA ALA A 57 -7.24 -8.69 10.02
C ALA A 57 -7.24 -9.76 8.91
N SER A 58 -8.07 -10.80 9.03
CA SER A 58 -8.18 -11.88 8.04
C SER A 58 -8.78 -11.46 6.69
N THR A 59 -9.44 -10.30 6.65
CA THR A 59 -10.06 -9.75 5.44
C THR A 59 -9.33 -8.51 4.92
N ALA A 60 -8.26 -8.11 5.61
CA ALA A 60 -7.44 -6.98 5.23
C ALA A 60 -6.46 -7.37 4.12
N SER A 61 -6.20 -6.45 3.21
CA SER A 61 -4.98 -6.48 2.40
C SER A 61 -3.86 -5.81 3.18
N GLU A 62 -2.69 -6.44 3.21
CA GLU A 62 -1.53 -5.93 3.94
C GLU A 62 -0.74 -4.95 3.07
N ILE A 63 -0.32 -3.84 3.65
CA ILE A 63 0.64 -2.90 3.07
C ILE A 63 1.85 -2.78 3.99
N THR A 64 3.02 -3.12 3.48
CA THR A 64 4.30 -3.14 4.21
C THR A 64 5.28 -2.05 3.74
N THR A 65 4.85 -1.18 2.82
CA THR A 65 5.70 -0.14 2.25
C THR A 65 5.05 1.24 2.36
N HIS A 66 5.84 2.29 2.18
CA HIS A 66 5.37 3.67 2.08
C HIS A 66 4.94 4.08 0.67
N PHE A 67 4.95 3.15 -0.29
CA PHE A 67 4.64 3.49 -1.68
C PHE A 67 3.15 3.57 -1.92
N ASP A 68 2.77 4.44 -2.85
CA ASP A 68 1.42 4.49 -3.38
C ASP A 68 1.00 3.11 -3.88
N GLN A 69 -0.24 2.73 -3.58
CA GLN A 69 -0.82 1.46 -4.03
C GLN A 69 -1.82 1.73 -5.14
N VAL A 70 -1.75 0.97 -6.22
CA VAL A 70 -2.77 1.02 -7.27
C VAL A 70 -3.75 -0.12 -7.03
N LEU A 71 -4.97 0.24 -6.65
CA LEU A 71 -6.09 -0.67 -6.54
C LEU A 71 -6.73 -0.79 -7.93
N THR A 72 -6.86 -2.00 -8.44
CA THR A 72 -7.44 -2.28 -9.76
C THR A 72 -8.78 -2.97 -9.61
N GLU A 73 -9.51 -3.12 -10.72
CA GLU A 73 -10.77 -3.88 -10.74
C GLU A 73 -11.86 -3.29 -9.81
N ILE A 74 -11.79 -1.98 -9.56
CA ILE A 74 -12.77 -1.27 -8.74
C ILE A 74 -14.04 -1.07 -9.56
N ARG A 75 -15.17 -1.56 -9.04
CA ARG A 75 -16.47 -1.46 -9.72
C ARG A 75 -16.93 -0.03 -9.82
N GLU A 76 -17.92 0.25 -10.66
CA GLU A 76 -18.60 1.55 -10.67
C GLU A 76 -19.44 1.70 -9.39
N GLY A 77 -19.35 2.84 -8.72
CA GLY A 77 -20.21 3.14 -7.59
C GLY A 77 -19.54 3.96 -6.50
N SER A 78 -20.20 4.02 -5.34
CA SER A 78 -19.65 4.63 -4.14
C SER A 78 -18.89 3.58 -3.34
N HIS A 79 -17.72 3.96 -2.83
CA HIS A 79 -16.79 3.08 -2.16
C HIS A 79 -16.29 3.66 -0.85
N VAL A 80 -16.04 2.81 0.14
CA VAL A 80 -15.37 3.16 1.39
C VAL A 80 -14.02 2.46 1.44
N LEU A 81 -12.95 3.24 1.42
CA LEU A 81 -11.59 2.77 1.66
C LEU A 81 -11.22 3.06 3.11
N SER A 82 -10.71 2.05 3.81
CA SER A 82 -10.26 2.18 5.19
C SER A 82 -8.84 1.65 5.35
N LEU A 83 -8.02 2.38 6.10
CA LEU A 83 -6.69 1.98 6.52
C LEU A 83 -6.62 1.92 8.05
N GLU A 84 -5.92 0.93 8.58
CA GLU A 84 -5.54 0.84 9.99
C GLU A 84 -4.04 0.59 10.11
N VAL A 85 -3.36 1.36 10.96
CA VAL A 85 -1.99 1.03 11.37
C VAL A 85 -2.07 -0.05 12.45
N VAL A 86 -1.35 -1.15 12.25
CA VAL A 86 -1.24 -2.26 13.20
C VAL A 86 0.22 -2.51 13.56
N GLN A 87 0.45 -3.23 14.64
CA GLN A 87 1.78 -3.66 15.05
C GLN A 87 2.35 -4.71 14.09
N ALA A 88 3.66 -4.98 14.18
CA ALA A 88 4.34 -6.00 13.38
C ALA A 88 3.75 -7.43 13.53
N ASP A 89 3.03 -7.71 14.62
CA ASP A 89 2.32 -8.97 14.84
C ASP A 89 0.86 -8.94 14.34
N HIS A 90 0.51 -7.92 13.54
CA HIS A 90 -0.82 -7.63 12.99
C HIS A 90 -1.89 -7.32 14.06
N ALA A 91 -1.49 -7.13 15.31
CA ALA A 91 -2.40 -6.70 16.36
C ALA A 91 -2.69 -5.19 16.26
N SER A 92 -3.96 -4.81 16.42
CA SER A 92 -4.34 -3.41 16.58
C SER A 92 -3.65 -2.79 17.80
N PHE A 93 -3.39 -1.48 17.72
CA PHE A 93 -3.01 -0.69 18.89
C PHE A 93 -4.18 -0.60 19.87
N ILE A 94 -3.88 -0.38 21.15
CA ILE A 94 -4.90 -0.17 22.21
C ILE A 94 -5.87 0.96 21.83
N LEU A 95 -5.34 2.02 21.23
CA LEU A 95 -6.12 3.05 20.56
C LEU A 95 -5.94 2.83 19.05
N PRO A 96 -6.96 2.30 18.34
CA PRO A 96 -6.84 2.04 16.91
C PRO A 96 -6.55 3.33 16.14
N ILE A 97 -5.54 3.27 15.27
CA ILE A 97 -5.16 4.37 14.41
C ILE A 97 -5.73 4.08 13.03
N LYS A 98 -6.94 4.61 12.76
CA LYS A 98 -7.73 4.32 11.57
C LYS A 98 -8.07 5.59 10.81
N GLU A 99 -8.09 5.47 9.49
CA GLU A 99 -8.60 6.51 8.59
C GLU A 99 -9.50 5.87 7.53
N SER A 100 -10.58 6.56 7.17
CA SER A 100 -11.51 6.12 6.14
C SER A 100 -11.89 7.26 5.22
N VAL A 101 -12.04 6.96 3.93
CA VAL A 101 -12.47 7.89 2.91
C VAL A 101 -13.59 7.28 2.07
N LEU A 102 -14.63 8.07 1.82
CA LEU A 102 -15.69 7.76 0.89
C LEU A 102 -15.31 8.35 -0.48
N PHE A 103 -15.38 7.59 -1.55
CA PHE A 103 -15.15 8.10 -2.90
C PHE A 103 -16.10 7.43 -3.90
N LYS A 104 -16.11 7.90 -5.14
CA LYS A 104 -16.94 7.35 -6.21
C LYS A 104 -16.08 7.01 -7.43
N THR A 105 -16.35 5.91 -8.08
CA THR A 105 -15.85 5.60 -9.43
C THR A 105 -16.95 5.77 -10.45
N VAL A 106 -16.59 6.20 -11.65
CA VAL A 106 -17.49 6.29 -12.81
C VAL A 106 -16.77 5.80 -14.07
N PHE A 107 -17.51 5.15 -14.95
CA PHE A 107 -16.97 4.66 -16.22
C PHE A 107 -17.46 5.52 -17.38
N PRO A 108 -16.60 5.85 -18.34
CA PRO A 108 -17.04 6.57 -19.52
C PRO A 108 -18.04 5.71 -20.32
N PRO A 109 -19.10 6.32 -20.90
CA PRO A 109 -20.04 5.60 -21.73
C PRO A 109 -19.33 4.89 -22.89
N GLY A 110 -19.60 3.60 -23.09
CA GLY A 110 -19.10 2.83 -24.23
C GLY A 110 -17.90 1.91 -23.94
N GLU A 111 -17.34 1.93 -22.72
CA GLU A 111 -16.42 0.88 -22.28
C GLU A 111 -17.21 -0.36 -21.84
N ASN A 112 -17.31 -1.35 -22.73
CA ASN A 112 -17.90 -2.64 -22.43
C ASN A 112 -16.89 -3.46 -21.61
N LEU A 113 -16.85 -3.23 -20.29
CA LEU A 113 -16.01 -4.04 -19.41
C LEU A 113 -16.50 -5.49 -19.45
N SER A 114 -15.59 -6.42 -19.72
CA SER A 114 -15.88 -7.86 -19.68
C SER A 114 -16.60 -8.23 -18.38
N PRO A 115 -17.53 -9.20 -18.41
CA PRO A 115 -18.29 -9.61 -17.23
C PRO A 115 -17.35 -9.97 -16.08
N PHE A 116 -17.49 -9.22 -14.99
CA PHE A 116 -16.64 -9.31 -13.81
C PHE A 116 -16.83 -10.67 -13.13
N SER A 117 -15.74 -11.40 -12.88
CA SER A 117 -15.76 -12.54 -11.96
C SER A 117 -15.45 -12.03 -10.55
N PRO A 118 -16.25 -12.32 -9.52
CA PRO A 118 -15.98 -11.83 -8.17
C PRO A 118 -14.67 -12.41 -7.64
N SER A 119 -13.59 -11.62 -7.67
CA SER A 119 -12.36 -11.85 -6.91
C SER A 119 -12.47 -11.11 -5.58
N THR A 120 -12.33 -11.83 -4.47
CA THR A 120 -12.23 -11.25 -3.11
C THR A 120 -10.82 -10.72 -2.81
N SER A 121 -9.90 -10.80 -3.77
CA SER A 121 -8.52 -10.36 -3.62
C SER A 121 -8.34 -8.98 -4.24
N LEU A 122 -8.14 -7.96 -3.41
CA LEU A 122 -7.52 -6.70 -3.85
C LEU A 122 -6.12 -7.03 -4.39
N ASN A 123 -5.94 -6.93 -5.71
CA ASN A 123 -4.62 -7.06 -6.32
C ASN A 123 -3.85 -5.75 -6.09
N LEU A 124 -3.11 -5.68 -4.99
CA LEU A 124 -2.13 -4.61 -4.80
C LEU A 124 -0.96 -4.88 -5.73
N THR A 125 -0.78 -4.02 -6.72
CA THR A 125 0.42 -4.06 -7.56
C THR A 125 1.57 -3.41 -6.80
N ASN A 126 2.23 -4.18 -5.94
CA ASN A 126 3.51 -3.78 -5.37
C ASN A 126 4.54 -3.77 -6.53
N PRO A 127 5.28 -2.67 -6.78
CA PRO A 127 6.35 -2.70 -7.76
C PRO A 127 7.40 -3.69 -7.29
N THR A 128 7.41 -4.89 -7.89
CA THR A 128 8.46 -5.87 -7.66
C THR A 128 9.75 -5.31 -8.23
N ILE A 129 10.63 -4.82 -7.36
CA ILE A 129 12.01 -4.54 -7.74
C ILE A 129 12.60 -5.88 -8.21
N ASP A 130 12.82 -6.01 -9.52
CA ASP A 130 13.45 -7.21 -10.07
C ASP A 130 14.91 -7.24 -9.62
N TYR A 131 15.22 -8.12 -8.67
CA TYR A 131 16.56 -8.34 -8.13
C TYR A 131 17.61 -8.63 -9.22
N ARG A 132 17.19 -9.10 -10.40
CA ARG A 132 18.08 -9.28 -11.56
C ARG A 132 18.71 -7.95 -12.00
N ILE A 133 17.98 -6.84 -11.92
CA ILE A 133 18.48 -5.49 -12.25
C ILE A 133 19.59 -5.09 -11.28
N ILE A 134 19.40 -5.34 -9.97
CA ILE A 134 20.40 -5.04 -8.94
C ILE A 134 21.68 -5.86 -9.16
N ILE A 135 21.54 -7.16 -9.41
CA ILE A 135 22.70 -8.04 -9.67
C ILE A 135 23.45 -7.60 -10.94
N LEU A 136 22.73 -7.23 -12.00
CA LEU A 136 23.34 -6.76 -13.25
C LEU A 136 24.14 -5.47 -13.03
N LEU A 137 23.57 -4.50 -12.31
CA LEU A 137 24.26 -3.24 -11.98
C LEU A 137 25.52 -3.50 -11.13
N LEU A 138 25.44 -4.39 -10.14
CA LEU A 138 26.59 -4.75 -9.31
C LEU A 138 27.72 -5.37 -10.14
N ALA A 139 27.38 -6.28 -11.06
CA ALA A 139 28.35 -6.90 -11.97
C ALA A 139 29.03 -5.87 -12.88
N VAL A 140 28.29 -4.91 -13.44
CA VAL A 140 28.85 -3.83 -14.27
C VAL A 140 29.84 -2.97 -13.48
N VAL A 141 29.52 -2.62 -12.23
CA VAL A 141 30.42 -1.85 -11.35
C VAL A 141 31.71 -2.63 -11.08
N LEU A 142 31.63 -3.92 -10.76
CA LEU A 142 32.81 -4.76 -10.48
C LEU A 142 33.71 -4.92 -11.71
N ILE A 143 33.14 -5.13 -12.90
CA ILE A 143 33.89 -5.21 -14.16
C ILE A 143 34.59 -3.87 -14.45
N SER A 144 33.87 -2.77 -14.31
CA SER A 144 34.41 -1.42 -14.53
C SER A 144 35.57 -1.11 -13.59
N LEU A 145 35.44 -1.48 -12.31
CA LEU A 145 36.49 -1.35 -11.31
C LEU A 145 37.72 -2.20 -11.64
N GLY A 146 37.52 -3.45 -12.08
CA GLY A 146 38.60 -4.33 -12.51
C GLY A 146 39.38 -3.79 -13.72
N ILE A 147 38.67 -3.25 -14.72
CA ILE A 147 39.29 -2.60 -15.89
C ILE A 147 40.09 -1.36 -15.47
N PHE A 148 39.55 -0.57 -14.55
CA PHE A 148 40.21 0.64 -14.04
C PHE A 148 41.50 0.31 -13.27
N LEU A 149 41.45 -0.67 -12.35
CA LEU A 149 42.62 -1.10 -11.57
C LEU A 149 43.74 -1.63 -12.47
N ARG A 150 43.41 -2.37 -13.54
CA ARG A 150 44.38 -2.86 -14.54
C ARG A 150 45.09 -1.74 -15.32
N LYS A 151 44.54 -0.53 -15.38
CA LYS A 151 45.22 0.61 -16.02
C LYS A 151 46.20 1.32 -15.08
N ILE A 152 46.06 1.14 -13.77
CA ILE A 152 46.87 1.81 -12.75
C ILE A 152 48.12 0.98 -12.41
N PHE A 153 47.98 -0.35 -12.39
CA PHE A 153 49.07 -1.31 -12.12
C PHE A 153 49.55 -1.97 -13.40
#